data_AF-A0A348HCS9-F1
#
_entry.id   AF-A0A348HCS9-F1
#
_cell.length_a   1.000
_cell.length_b   1.000
_cell.length_c   1.000
_cell.angle_alpha   90.00
_cell.angle_beta   90.00
_cell.angle_gamma   90.00
#
_symmetry.space_group_name_H-M   'P 1'
#
loop_
_entity.id
_entity.type
_entity.pdbx_description
1 polymer ?
#
loop_
_entity_poly.entity_id
_entity_poly.type
_entity_poly.pdbx_seq_one_letter_code
_entity_poly.pdbx_strand_id
1 'polypeptide(L)'
;MGPRGIWVGLLAGMALLSGCASKPAPLYYWPGYQEQVYAHFQNETSAEQQIDILEKHLQKAQSKGMTPAPGYYAQLGMLYSLTGRMDEAVPAFEREQALFPESVPYMRFLMRNIKTDHGNARVHGS
;
A
#
# COMPACT_ATOMS: atom_id res chain seq x y z
N MET A 1 -29.16 45.27 -67.49
CA MET A 1 -29.72 43.89 -67.55
C MET A 1 -29.12 43.08 -66.41
N GLY A 2 -29.94 42.53 -65.49
CA GLY A 2 -29.48 41.44 -64.61
C GLY A 2 -29.16 40.19 -65.42
N PRO A 3 -28.69 39.05 -64.85
CA PRO A 3 -29.20 38.56 -63.56
C PRO A 3 -28.25 37.58 -62.79
N ARG A 4 -28.80 36.90 -61.76
CA ARG A 4 -28.42 35.55 -61.30
C ARG A 4 -27.09 35.36 -60.56
N GLY A 5 -27.17 35.44 -59.23
CA GLY A 5 -26.18 34.83 -58.32
C GLY A 5 -26.76 34.34 -56.99
N ILE A 6 -28.08 34.29 -56.84
CA ILE A 6 -28.77 33.84 -55.63
C ILE A 6 -28.90 32.31 -55.66
N TRP A 7 -27.77 31.59 -55.75
CA TRP A 7 -27.74 30.12 -55.60
C TRP A 7 -26.41 29.60 -55.02
N VAL A 8 -25.50 30.47 -54.55
CA VAL A 8 -24.23 30.05 -53.92
C VAL A 8 -24.31 30.06 -52.38
N GLY A 9 -25.45 30.42 -51.80
CA GLY A 9 -25.61 30.48 -50.34
C GLY A 9 -25.92 29.15 -49.64
N LEU A 10 -26.32 28.09 -50.36
CA LEU A 10 -26.92 26.90 -49.74
C LEU A 10 -26.00 25.65 -49.73
N LEU A 11 -24.74 25.75 -50.18
CA LEU A 11 -23.83 24.59 -50.29
C LEU A 11 -22.56 24.73 -49.45
N ALA A 12 -22.52 25.65 -48.50
CA ALA A 12 -21.37 25.90 -47.62
C ALA A 12 -21.60 25.45 -46.15
N GLY A 13 -22.49 24.47 -45.92
CA GLY A 13 -22.89 24.09 -44.55
C GLY A 13 -22.62 22.64 -44.13
N MET A 14 -22.14 21.76 -45.02
CA MET A 14 -22.24 20.30 -44.77
C MET A 14 -20.95 19.49 -44.87
N ALA A 15 -19.78 20.12 -44.94
CA ALA A 15 -18.53 19.42 -45.25
C ALA A 15 -17.47 19.37 -44.12
N LEU A 16 -17.81 19.58 -42.84
CA LEU A 16 -16.81 19.55 -41.75
C LEU A 16 -17.24 18.79 -40.48
N LEU A 17 -18.05 17.72 -40.61
CA LEU A 17 -18.29 16.77 -39.50
C LEU A 17 -17.81 15.33 -39.82
N SER A 18 -16.72 15.18 -40.56
CA SER A 18 -15.95 13.93 -40.54
C SER A 18 -15.03 13.91 -39.32
N GLY A 19 -15.62 13.68 -38.13
CA GLY A 19 -14.86 13.32 -36.94
C GLY A 19 -14.15 11.99 -37.19
N CYS A 20 -12.83 12.04 -37.30
CA CYS A 20 -12.00 10.83 -37.40
C CYS A 20 -12.10 10.09 -36.07
N ALA A 21 -12.85 8.99 -36.02
CA ALA A 21 -12.92 8.10 -34.85
C ALA A 21 -11.63 7.29 -34.74
N SER A 22 -10.52 7.94 -34.39
CA SER A 22 -9.32 7.26 -33.92
C SER A 22 -9.58 6.81 -32.50
N LYS A 23 -9.77 5.51 -32.30
CA LYS A 23 -9.81 4.90 -30.97
C LYS A 23 -8.56 5.39 -30.21
N PRO A 24 -8.68 6.05 -29.04
CA PRO A 24 -7.51 6.38 -28.26
C PRO A 24 -6.81 5.06 -27.94
N ALA A 25 -5.55 4.93 -28.34
CA ALA A 25 -4.70 3.88 -27.80
C ALA A 25 -4.76 3.98 -26.27
N PRO A 26 -4.80 2.86 -25.53
CA PRO A 26 -4.77 2.92 -24.08
C PRO A 26 -3.58 3.78 -23.67
N LEU A 27 -3.86 4.84 -22.90
CA LEU A 27 -2.85 5.85 -22.51
C LEU A 27 -1.67 5.19 -21.77
N TYR A 28 -1.90 3.98 -21.24
CA TYR A 28 -0.89 3.12 -20.66
C TYR A 28 -0.92 1.74 -21.33
N TYR A 29 0.17 1.40 -22.01
CA TYR A 29 0.48 0.04 -22.42
C TYR A 29 1.25 -0.63 -21.30
N TRP A 30 0.60 -1.49 -20.52
CA TRP A 30 1.27 -2.23 -19.46
C TRP A 30 0.92 -3.73 -19.47
N PRO A 31 1.36 -4.46 -20.51
CA PRO A 31 1.24 -5.91 -20.54
C PRO A 31 2.07 -6.50 -19.39
N GLY A 32 1.51 -7.46 -18.66
CA GLY A 32 2.22 -8.18 -17.60
C GLY A 32 2.36 -7.43 -16.26
N TYR A 33 1.94 -6.16 -16.14
CA TYR A 33 1.98 -5.49 -14.82
C TYR A 33 1.12 -6.19 -13.81
N GLN A 34 -0.10 -6.52 -14.22
CA GLN A 34 -1.05 -7.15 -13.32
C GLN A 34 -0.51 -8.51 -12.85
N GLU A 35 0.14 -9.27 -13.73
CA GLU A 35 0.74 -10.57 -13.38
C GLU A 35 2.01 -10.44 -12.54
N GLN A 36 2.90 -9.49 -12.82
CA GLN A 36 4.13 -9.28 -12.05
C GLN A 36 3.86 -8.69 -10.67
N VAL A 37 2.91 -7.75 -10.59
CA VAL A 37 2.41 -7.22 -9.32
C VAL A 37 1.75 -8.34 -8.53
N TYR A 38 0.90 -9.14 -9.16
CA TYR A 38 0.26 -10.28 -8.51
C TYR A 38 1.28 -11.33 -8.06
N ALA A 39 2.28 -11.66 -8.89
CA ALA A 39 3.34 -12.62 -8.55
C ALA A 39 4.24 -12.12 -7.41
N HIS A 40 4.49 -10.81 -7.32
CA HIS A 40 5.21 -10.20 -6.21
C HIS A 40 4.41 -10.30 -4.89
N PHE A 41 3.08 -10.15 -4.94
CA PHE A 41 2.17 -10.39 -3.82
C PHE A 41 1.88 -11.88 -3.55
N GLN A 42 2.19 -12.79 -4.48
CA GLN A 42 2.02 -14.24 -4.29
C GLN A 42 3.24 -14.91 -3.65
N ASN A 43 4.42 -14.27 -3.69
CA ASN A 43 5.59 -14.67 -2.92
C ASN A 43 5.55 -14.15 -1.46
N GLU A 44 4.35 -13.99 -0.91
CA GLU A 44 4.15 -13.54 0.46
C GLU A 44 4.56 -14.66 1.44
N THR A 45 5.78 -14.51 1.94
CA THR A 45 6.27 -15.23 3.11
C THR A 45 5.27 -15.03 4.25
N SER A 46 4.83 -16.10 4.91
CA SER A 46 3.79 -16.01 5.95
C SER A 46 4.25 -15.08 7.09
N ALA A 47 3.31 -14.54 7.87
CA ALA A 47 3.65 -13.66 8.99
C ALA A 47 4.66 -14.33 9.95
N GLU A 48 4.49 -15.61 10.26
CA GLU A 48 5.44 -16.38 11.09
C GLU A 48 6.81 -16.53 10.42
N GLN A 49 6.87 -16.79 9.12
CA GLN A 49 8.15 -16.86 8.42
C GLN A 49 8.86 -15.50 8.37
N GLN A 50 8.11 -14.39 8.25
CA GLN A 50 8.67 -13.04 8.32
C GLN A 50 9.21 -12.73 9.72
N ILE A 51 8.49 -13.15 10.76
CA ILE A 51 8.95 -13.06 12.15
C ILE A 51 10.27 -13.81 12.31
N ASP A 52 10.35 -15.07 11.88
CA ASP A 52 11.56 -15.88 11.98
C ASP A 52 12.77 -15.22 11.31
N ILE A 53 12.57 -14.62 10.13
CA ILE A 53 13.62 -13.91 9.40
C ILE A 53 14.08 -12.68 10.18
N LEU A 54 13.14 -11.86 10.66
CA LEU A 54 13.44 -10.65 11.42
C LEU A 54 14.10 -10.98 12.76
N GLU A 55 13.64 -11.98 13.50
CA GLU A 55 14.27 -12.40 14.75
C GLU A 55 15.72 -12.88 14.54
N LYS A 56 15.98 -13.68 13.49
CA LYS A 56 17.34 -14.12 13.14
C LYS A 56 18.25 -12.95 12.78
N HIS A 57 17.75 -12.01 11.99
CA HIS A 57 18.49 -10.81 11.63
C HIS A 57 18.75 -9.91 12.83
N LEU A 58 17.78 -9.79 13.75
CA LEU A 58 17.92 -9.06 14.99
C LEU A 58 19.01 -9.65 15.89
N GLN A 59 19.01 -10.97 16.08
CA GLN A 59 20.06 -11.67 16.83
C GLN A 59 21.45 -11.42 16.23
N LYS A 60 21.56 -11.43 14.89
CA LYS A 60 22.81 -11.12 14.19
C LYS A 60 23.24 -9.66 14.31
N ALA A 61 22.31 -8.72 14.37
CA ALA A 61 22.62 -7.32 14.62
C ALA A 61 23.10 -7.12 16.06
N GLN A 62 22.40 -7.72 17.02
CA GLN A 62 22.75 -7.67 18.44
C GLN A 62 24.12 -8.30 18.73
N SER A 63 24.45 -9.44 18.11
CA SER A 63 25.77 -10.08 18.26
C SER A 63 26.93 -9.22 17.72
N LYS A 64 26.62 -8.27 16.83
CA LYS A 64 27.56 -7.27 16.31
C LYS A 64 27.53 -5.95 17.08
N GLY A 65 26.71 -5.84 18.12
CA GLY A 65 26.48 -4.58 18.85
C GLY A 65 25.84 -3.49 17.98
N MET A 66 25.14 -3.87 16.91
CA MET A 66 24.49 -2.94 15.99
C MET A 66 23.04 -2.72 16.38
N THR A 67 22.61 -1.46 16.37
CA THR A 67 21.20 -1.10 16.50
C THR A 67 20.47 -1.34 15.16
N PRO A 68 19.33 -2.05 15.15
CA PRO A 68 18.49 -2.19 13.96
C PRO A 68 18.03 -0.83 13.42
N ALA A 69 17.66 -0.77 12.14
CA ALA A 69 17.15 0.46 11.53
C ALA A 69 15.81 0.92 12.16
N PRO A 70 15.44 2.21 12.04
CA PRO A 70 14.10 2.67 12.38
C PRO A 70 13.02 1.82 11.69
N GLY A 71 11.94 1.54 12.40
CA GLY A 71 10.81 0.74 11.95
C GLY A 71 10.99 -0.77 12.12
N TYR A 72 12.16 -1.25 12.51
CA TYR A 72 12.42 -2.69 12.62
C TYR A 72 11.58 -3.35 13.71
N TYR A 73 11.55 -2.75 14.91
CA TYR A 73 10.73 -3.26 16.00
C TYR A 73 9.25 -2.92 15.78
N ALA A 74 8.93 -1.83 15.08
CA ALA A 74 7.56 -1.57 14.63
C ALA A 74 7.02 -2.71 13.74
N GLN A 75 7.80 -3.17 12.76
CA GLN A 75 7.40 -4.27 11.88
C GLN A 75 7.25 -5.58 12.64
N LEU A 76 8.20 -5.93 13.52
CA LEU A 76 8.07 -7.10 14.40
C LEU A 76 6.80 -7.01 15.26
N GLY A 77 6.54 -5.87 15.89
CA GLY A 77 5.35 -5.67 16.70
C GLY A 77 4.05 -5.82 15.91
N MET A 78 4.02 -5.34 14.67
CA MET A 78 2.89 -5.52 13.77
C MET A 78 2.68 -7.00 13.42
N LEU A 79 3.74 -7.73 13.06
CA LEU A 79 3.64 -9.15 12.72
C LEU A 79 3.20 -10.00 13.92
N TYR A 80 3.77 -9.77 15.11
CA TYR A 80 3.30 -10.40 16.34
C TYR A 80 1.83 -10.09 16.62
N SER A 81 1.40 -8.85 16.34
CA SER A 81 0.00 -8.49 16.50
C SER A 81 -0.90 -9.29 15.55
N LEU A 82 -0.48 -9.46 14.30
CA LEU A 82 -1.23 -10.22 13.29
C LEU A 82 -1.32 -11.71 13.62
N THR A 83 -0.34 -12.26 14.34
CA THR A 83 -0.32 -13.67 14.75
C THR A 83 -0.86 -13.91 16.17
N GLY A 84 -1.39 -12.88 16.83
CA GLY A 84 -1.98 -12.98 18.16
C GLY A 84 -0.97 -12.99 19.32
N ARG A 85 0.33 -12.80 19.04
CA ARG A 85 1.45 -12.78 20.00
C ARG A 85 1.56 -11.43 20.72
N MET A 86 0.50 -11.00 21.42
CA MET A 86 0.42 -9.66 22.02
C MET A 86 1.49 -9.38 23.07
N ASP A 87 1.87 -10.41 23.83
CA ASP A 87 2.91 -10.32 24.87
C ASP A 87 4.29 -10.00 24.27
N GLU A 88 4.46 -10.22 22.97
CA GLU A 88 5.68 -9.89 22.22
C GLU A 88 5.52 -8.60 21.39
N ALA A 89 4.31 -8.35 20.88
CA ALA A 89 4.00 -7.15 20.12
C ALA A 89 4.23 -5.87 20.93
N VAL A 90 3.73 -5.82 22.18
CA VAL A 90 3.84 -4.62 23.03
C VAL A 90 5.30 -4.27 23.34
N PRO A 91 6.15 -5.21 23.83
CA PRO A 91 7.56 -4.91 24.05
C PRO A 91 8.33 -4.52 22.79
N ALA A 92 7.95 -5.02 21.61
CA ALA A 92 8.55 -4.59 20.34
C ALA A 92 8.24 -3.11 20.07
N PHE A 93 6.98 -2.69 20.18
CA PHE A 93 6.61 -1.27 20.02
C PHE A 93 7.24 -0.36 21.07
N GLU A 94 7.42 -0.81 22.31
CA GLU A 94 8.12 -0.06 23.35
C GLU A 94 9.62 0.09 23.03
N ARG A 95 10.23 -0.94 22.45
CA ARG A 95 11.64 -0.89 22.04
C ARG A 95 11.86 0.05 20.86
N GLU A 96 10.93 0.08 19.91
CA GLU A 96 10.94 1.06 18.81
C GLU A 96 10.92 2.49 19.38
N GLN A 97 10.02 2.77 20.33
CA GLN A 97 9.92 4.08 20.99
C GLN A 97 11.18 4.48 21.74
N ALA A 98 11.84 3.52 22.40
CA ALA A 98 13.05 3.76 23.16
C ALA A 98 14.25 4.09 22.25
N LEU A 99 14.34 3.45 21.09
CA LEU A 99 15.42 3.67 20.13
C LEU A 99 15.17 4.88 19.22
N PHE A 100 13.89 5.15 18.91
CA PHE A 100 13.45 6.12 17.91
C PHE A 100 12.29 6.95 18.48
N PRO A 101 12.56 8.01 19.25
CA PRO A 101 11.53 8.86 19.87
C PRO A 101 10.55 9.49 18.87
N GLU A 102 10.95 9.66 17.61
CA GLU A 102 10.10 10.10 16.51
C GLU A 102 8.94 9.15 16.20
N SER A 103 9.09 7.85 16.53
CA SER A 103 8.07 6.83 16.31
C SER A 103 6.96 6.86 17.37
N VAL A 104 7.19 7.51 18.51
CA VAL A 104 6.29 7.51 19.70
C VAL A 104 4.83 7.87 19.40
N PRO A 105 4.51 8.89 18.59
CA PRO A 105 3.11 9.20 18.27
C PRO A 105 2.43 8.02 17.56
N TYR A 106 3.13 7.40 16.62
CA TYR A 106 2.61 6.30 15.81
C TYR A 106 2.50 5.00 16.61
N MET A 107 3.53 4.62 17.38
CA MET A 107 3.49 3.41 18.22
C MET A 107 2.37 3.46 19.25
N ARG A 108 2.15 4.63 19.90
CA ARG A 108 1.04 4.81 20.84
C ARG A 108 -0.33 4.73 20.18
N PHE A 109 -0.45 5.15 18.91
CA PHE A 109 -1.67 4.98 18.14
C PHE A 109 -1.94 3.49 17.90
N LEU A 110 -0.96 2.74 17.39
CA LEU A 110 -1.09 1.30 17.13
C LEU A 110 -1.50 0.53 18.39
N MET A 111 -0.78 0.72 19.50
CA MET A 111 -1.07 0.02 20.77
C MET A 111 -2.47 0.31 21.32
N ARG A 112 -3.01 1.51 21.09
CA ARG A 112 -4.37 1.86 21.53
C ARG A 112 -5.43 1.12 20.72
N ASN A 113 -5.23 1.02 19.41
CA ASN A 113 -6.17 0.33 18.51
C ASN A 113 -6.13 -1.19 18.73
N ILE A 114 -4.93 -1.76 18.86
CA ILE A 114 -4.75 -3.21 19.13
C ILE A 114 -5.43 -3.60 20.45
N LYS A 115 -5.27 -2.82 21.53
CA LYS A 115 -5.97 -3.06 22.81
C LYS A 115 -7.50 -3.03 22.66
N THR A 116 -8.01 -2.14 21.81
CA THR A 116 -9.45 -2.00 21.59
C THR A 116 -10.01 -3.20 20.81
N ASP A 117 -9.32 -3.63 19.75
CA ASP A 117 -9.74 -4.74 18.91
C ASP A 117 -9.78 -6.07 19.69
N HIS A 118 -8.73 -6.37 20.47
CA HIS A 118 -8.71 -7.56 21.33
C HIS A 118 -9.63 -7.46 22.55
N GLY A 119 -9.88 -6.25 23.04
CA GLY A 119 -10.90 -6.02 24.07
C GLY A 119 -12.31 -6.37 23.56
N ASN A 120 -12.61 -5.99 22.31
CA ASN A 120 -13.90 -6.24 21.69
C ASN A 120 -14.06 -7.72 21.26
N ALA A 121 -13.00 -8.34 20.73
CA ALA A 121 -13.00 -9.76 20.36
C ALA A 121 -13.24 -10.70 21.55
N ARG A 122 -12.77 -10.34 22.75
CA ARG A 122 -13.05 -11.11 23.98
C ARG A 122 -14.47 -10.95 24.51
N VAL A 123 -15.18 -9.87 24.17
CA VAL A 123 -16.54 -9.59 24.67
C VAL A 123 -17.62 -10.22 23.78
N HIS A 124 -17.31 -10.52 22.52
CA HIS A 124 -18.26 -11.19 21.59
C HIS A 124 -17.98 -12.69 21.40
N GLY A 125 -16.97 -13.24 22.09
CA GLY A 125 -16.59 -14.66 22.05
C GLY A 125 -17.04 -15.49 23.26
N SER A 126 -18.03 -15.02 24.02
CA SER A 126 -18.59 -15.66 25.22
C SER A 126 -20.10 -15.83 25.13
#